data_AF-A0A9P6UG83-F1
#
_entry.id   AF-A0A9P6UG83-F1
#
_cell.length_a   1.000
_cell.length_b   1.000
_cell.length_c   1.000
_cell.angle_alpha   90.00
_cell.angle_beta   90.00
_cell.angle_gamma   90.00
#
_symmetry.space_group_name_H-M   'P 1'
#
loop_
_entity.id
_entity.type
_entity.pdbx_description
1 polymer ?
#
loop_
_entity_poly.entity_id
_entity_poly.type
_entity_poly.pdbx_seq_one_letter_code
_entity_poly.pdbx_strand_id
1 'polypeptide(L)'
;MKLHKWQVGSLIELSPAQKTILGYNRNKGELIALRLRTDDLEGFRHYDAVRKVLLHELAHNVWSEHDDNFHALNRQLNKEVQQLDWTAQNGSRVAGGDFFDPANGLQGYHDDLEDHGVDGQSWKGGSYVLGGGASRRETQALTTRELAARAAQLRQIESEKDEDGMCGAK
;
A
#
# COMPACT_ATOMS: atom_id res chain seq x y z
N MET A 1 -0.11 -20.24 -2.34
CA MET A 1 -0.38 -21.61 -1.84
C MET A 1 -0.01 -22.68 -2.88
N LYS A 2 -0.82 -22.93 -3.92
CA LYS A 2 -0.55 -23.99 -4.93
C LYS A 2 0.82 -23.86 -5.63
N LEU A 3 1.17 -22.63 -6.04
CA LEU A 3 2.45 -22.34 -6.70
C LEU A 3 3.66 -22.74 -5.84
N HIS A 4 3.59 -22.43 -4.54
CA HIS A 4 4.63 -22.72 -3.54
C HIS A 4 4.48 -24.10 -2.88
N LYS A 5 3.48 -24.89 -3.28
CA LYS A 5 3.16 -26.22 -2.71
C LYS A 5 3.00 -26.23 -1.19
N TRP A 6 2.55 -25.12 -0.60
CA TRP A 6 2.32 -25.03 0.84
C TRP A 6 1.00 -25.65 1.25
N GLN A 7 1.01 -26.27 2.43
CA GLN A 7 -0.16 -26.81 3.11
C GLN A 7 -0.16 -26.24 4.52
N VAL A 8 -1.34 -25.80 4.97
CA VAL A 8 -1.56 -25.31 6.33
C VAL A 8 -2.50 -26.28 7.02
N GLY A 9 -2.12 -26.78 8.19
CA GLY A 9 -2.92 -27.77 8.92
C GLY A 9 -4.19 -27.13 9.49
N SER A 10 -4.02 -26.07 10.28
CA SER A 10 -5.13 -25.31 10.88
C SER A 10 -4.94 -23.81 10.68
N LEU A 11 -6.00 -23.13 10.26
CA LEU A 11 -6.07 -21.67 10.23
C LEU A 11 -7.15 -21.22 11.22
N ILE A 12 -6.76 -20.51 12.26
CA ILE A 12 -7.66 -20.13 13.37
C ILE A 12 -7.66 -18.62 13.63
N GLU A 13 -8.68 -18.14 14.35
CA GLU A 13 -8.70 -16.77 14.86
C GLU A 13 -7.87 -16.67 16.16
N LEU A 14 -7.11 -15.58 16.32
CA LEU A 14 -6.36 -15.24 17.53
C LEU A 14 -7.31 -14.88 18.68
N SER A 15 -6.97 -15.32 19.89
CA SER A 15 -7.75 -14.98 21.09
C SER A 15 -7.72 -13.47 21.38
N PRO A 16 -8.86 -12.86 21.75
CA PRO A 16 -8.95 -11.44 22.14
C PRO A 16 -7.99 -11.01 23.26
N ALA A 17 -7.51 -11.97 24.07
CA ALA A 17 -6.60 -11.70 25.18
C ALA A 17 -5.20 -11.27 24.71
N GLN A 18 -4.76 -11.70 23.53
CA GLN A 18 -3.42 -11.41 23.01
C GLN A 18 -3.47 -10.16 22.12
N LYS A 19 -3.54 -8.98 22.73
CA LYS A 19 -3.71 -7.69 22.03
C LYS A 19 -2.48 -7.17 21.29
N THR A 20 -1.29 -7.73 21.52
CA THR A 20 -0.04 -7.22 20.93
C THR A 20 0.27 -7.76 19.54
N ILE A 21 -0.19 -8.96 19.18
CA ILE A 21 0.19 -9.64 17.93
C ILE A 21 -0.96 -9.75 16.93
N LEU A 22 -0.66 -9.56 15.64
CA LEU A 22 -1.65 -9.66 14.56
C LEU A 22 -1.72 -11.06 13.94
N GLY A 23 -0.64 -11.82 14.03
CA GLY A 23 -0.54 -13.19 13.53
C GLY A 23 0.52 -13.99 14.28
N TYR A 24 0.41 -15.32 14.20
CA TYR A 24 1.54 -16.21 14.50
C TYR A 24 1.45 -17.50 13.70
N ASN A 25 2.61 -18.04 13.35
CA ASN A 25 2.77 -19.34 12.70
C ASN A 25 3.47 -20.32 13.66
N ARG A 26 2.88 -21.49 13.88
CA ARG A 26 3.47 -22.60 14.65
C ARG A 26 3.91 -23.72 13.72
N ASN A 27 5.15 -24.18 13.93
CA ASN A 27 5.74 -25.34 13.25
C ASN A 27 5.66 -25.25 11.71
N LYS A 28 5.98 -24.09 11.14
CA LYS A 28 6.08 -23.88 9.68
C LYS A 28 4.80 -24.29 8.93
N GLY A 29 3.65 -23.87 9.44
CA GLY A 29 2.35 -24.04 8.80
C GLY A 29 1.48 -25.14 9.39
N GLU A 30 1.87 -25.78 10.49
CA GLU A 30 0.96 -26.70 11.22
C GLU A 30 -0.29 -25.94 11.68
N LEU A 31 -0.07 -24.77 12.29
CA LEU A 31 -1.14 -23.89 12.74
C LEU A 31 -0.75 -22.45 12.48
N ILE A 32 -1.63 -21.72 11.79
CA ILE A 32 -1.52 -20.27 11.63
C ILE A 32 -2.73 -19.64 12.33
N ALA A 33 -2.48 -18.63 13.16
CA ALA A 33 -3.55 -17.87 13.78
C ALA A 33 -3.47 -16.41 13.33
N LEU A 34 -4.62 -15.81 13.05
CA LEU A 34 -4.74 -14.42 12.60
C LEU A 34 -5.72 -13.65 13.46
N ARG A 35 -5.43 -12.36 13.70
CA ARG A 35 -6.40 -11.44 14.29
C ARG A 35 -7.33 -10.93 13.21
N LEU A 36 -8.59 -11.34 13.29
CA LEU A 36 -9.64 -10.88 12.38
C LEU A 36 -10.40 -9.68 12.93
N ARG A 37 -10.54 -9.57 14.26
CA ARG A 37 -11.29 -8.49 14.91
C ARG A 37 -10.47 -7.24 15.20
N THR A 38 -11.17 -6.12 15.27
CA THR A 38 -10.68 -4.86 15.84
C THR A 38 -10.56 -4.97 17.36
N ASP A 39 -9.84 -4.04 17.99
CA ASP A 39 -9.47 -4.15 19.40
C ASP A 39 -10.65 -3.88 20.36
N ASP A 40 -11.73 -3.29 19.85
CA ASP A 40 -13.05 -3.12 20.45
C ASP A 40 -13.95 -4.37 20.31
N LEU A 41 -13.54 -5.36 19.50
CA LEU A 41 -14.28 -6.60 19.19
C LEU A 41 -15.61 -6.42 18.45
N GLU A 42 -15.99 -5.18 18.13
CA GLU A 42 -17.26 -4.84 17.46
C GLU A 42 -17.18 -5.04 15.94
N GLY A 43 -15.97 -4.97 15.37
CA GLY A 43 -15.73 -5.03 13.93
C GLY A 43 -14.69 -6.04 13.49
N PHE A 44 -14.54 -6.14 12.17
CA PHE A 44 -13.49 -6.88 11.51
C PHE A 44 -12.46 -5.93 10.91
N ARG A 45 -11.21 -6.37 10.90
CA ARG A 45 -10.12 -5.68 10.21
C ARG A 45 -10.32 -5.77 8.71
N HIS A 46 -9.82 -4.76 7.99
CA HIS A 46 -9.90 -4.75 6.54
C HIS A 46 -9.20 -5.98 5.96
N TYR A 47 -9.87 -6.66 5.01
CA TYR A 47 -9.35 -7.80 4.27
C TYR A 47 -7.90 -7.62 3.79
N ASP A 48 -7.53 -6.47 3.23
CA ASP A 48 -6.18 -6.23 2.73
C ASP A 48 -5.12 -6.28 3.83
N ALA A 49 -5.45 -5.79 5.03
CA ALA A 49 -4.56 -5.85 6.18
C ALA A 49 -4.41 -7.30 6.68
N VAL A 50 -5.52 -8.03 6.80
CA VAL A 50 -5.51 -9.45 7.21
C VAL A 50 -4.74 -10.30 6.21
N ARG A 51 -4.90 -10.03 4.91
CA ARG A 51 -4.19 -10.72 3.83
C ARG A 51 -2.68 -10.52 3.94
N LYS A 52 -2.22 -9.29 4.18
CA LYS A 52 -0.78 -9.00 4.36
C LYS A 52 -0.19 -9.78 5.53
N VAL A 53 -0.88 -9.79 6.68
CA VAL A 53 -0.46 -10.57 7.85
C VAL A 53 -0.42 -12.06 7.52
N LEU A 54 -1.41 -12.61 6.83
CA LEU A 54 -1.38 -14.01 6.41
C LEU A 54 -0.18 -14.33 5.50
N LEU A 55 0.18 -13.44 4.57
CA LEU A 55 1.34 -13.66 3.71
C LEU A 55 2.66 -13.60 4.49
N HIS A 56 2.75 -12.70 5.46
CA HIS A 56 3.86 -12.66 6.43
C HIS A 56 3.97 -14.00 7.17
N GLU A 57 2.86 -14.50 7.74
CA GLU A 57 2.86 -15.80 8.44
C GLU A 57 3.21 -16.96 7.51
N LEU A 58 2.76 -16.94 6.25
CA LEU A 58 3.11 -17.98 5.28
C LEU A 58 4.61 -17.96 4.91
N ALA A 59 5.25 -16.78 4.88
CA ALA A 59 6.69 -16.69 4.68
C ALA A 59 7.48 -17.40 5.79
N HIS A 60 6.92 -17.44 7.02
CA HIS A 60 7.47 -18.22 8.13
C HIS A 60 7.45 -19.74 7.93
N ASN A 61 6.77 -20.27 6.91
CA ASN A 61 6.93 -21.67 6.52
C ASN A 61 8.34 -21.96 5.99
N VAL A 62 9.03 -20.96 5.46
CA VAL A 62 10.38 -21.08 4.89
C VAL A 62 11.42 -20.47 5.82
N TRP A 63 11.22 -19.21 6.22
CA TRP A 63 12.19 -18.41 6.97
C TRP A 63 11.64 -18.05 8.35
N SER A 64 12.30 -18.52 9.41
CA SER A 64 11.85 -18.22 10.78
C SER A 64 12.15 -16.78 11.20
N GLU A 65 13.36 -16.30 10.92
CA GLU A 65 13.80 -14.95 11.28
C GLU A 65 13.40 -13.92 10.21
N HIS A 66 13.18 -12.67 10.63
CA HIS A 66 12.94 -11.52 9.75
C HIS A 66 14.25 -11.01 9.12
N ASP A 67 14.85 -11.84 8.26
CA ASP A 67 16.05 -11.49 7.49
C ASP A 67 15.70 -10.90 6.10
N ASP A 68 16.72 -10.47 5.36
CA ASP A 68 16.52 -9.93 4.01
C ASP A 68 15.83 -10.94 3.07
N ASN A 69 16.04 -12.25 3.28
CA ASN A 69 15.41 -13.31 2.50
C ASN A 69 13.92 -13.43 2.82
N PHE A 70 13.55 -13.33 4.09
CA PHE A 70 12.17 -13.26 4.54
C PHE A 70 11.44 -12.08 3.90
N HIS A 71 12.00 -10.87 4.00
CA HIS A 71 11.38 -9.69 3.40
C HIS A 71 11.30 -9.78 1.87
N ALA A 72 12.31 -10.36 1.21
CA ALA A 72 12.28 -10.61 -0.22
C ALA A 72 11.12 -11.56 -0.60
N LEU A 73 10.96 -12.66 0.14
CA LEU A 73 9.86 -13.61 -0.06
C LEU A 73 8.50 -12.95 0.21
N ASN A 74 8.34 -12.23 1.32
CA ASN A 74 7.09 -11.55 1.67
C ASN A 74 6.67 -10.54 0.58
N ARG A 75 7.62 -9.75 0.06
CA ARG A 75 7.38 -8.84 -1.07
C ARG A 75 6.99 -9.58 -2.35
N GLN A 76 7.65 -10.71 -2.63
CA GLN A 76 7.31 -11.56 -3.77
C GLN A 76 5.86 -12.08 -3.66
N LEU A 77 5.50 -12.65 -2.51
CA LEU A 77 4.14 -13.17 -2.27
C LEU A 77 3.07 -12.08 -2.44
N ASN A 78 3.33 -10.88 -1.90
CA ASN A 78 2.41 -9.75 -2.04
C ASN A 78 2.20 -9.36 -3.52
N LYS A 79 3.25 -9.40 -4.35
CA LYS A 79 3.14 -9.16 -5.79
C LYS A 79 2.36 -10.27 -6.50
N GLU A 80 2.67 -11.54 -6.19
CA GLU A 80 1.99 -12.69 -6.80
C GLU A 80 0.49 -12.70 -6.50
N VAL A 81 0.09 -12.37 -5.27
CA VAL A 81 -1.33 -12.33 -4.90
C VAL A 81 -2.07 -11.20 -5.63
N GLN A 82 -1.46 -10.02 -5.79
CA GLN A 82 -2.05 -8.94 -6.59
C GLN A 82 -2.19 -9.35 -8.06
N GLN A 83 -1.23 -10.09 -8.61
CA GLN A 83 -1.29 -10.61 -9.98
C GLN A 83 -2.32 -11.72 -10.18
N LEU A 84 -2.67 -12.45 -9.14
CA LEU A 84 -3.69 -13.50 -9.20
C LEU A 84 -5.09 -12.99 -8.88
N ASP A 85 -5.21 -11.73 -8.45
CA ASP A 85 -6.49 -11.10 -8.18
C ASP A 85 -7.22 -10.75 -9.47
N TRP A 86 -8.10 -11.64 -9.89
CA TRP A 86 -8.92 -11.49 -11.09
C TRP A 86 -9.86 -10.27 -11.01
N THR A 87 -10.24 -9.82 -9.81
CA THR A 87 -11.12 -8.64 -9.64
C THR A 87 -10.39 -7.34 -9.99
N ALA A 88 -9.06 -7.30 -9.81
CA ALA A 88 -8.23 -6.17 -10.21
C ALA A 88 -7.99 -6.14 -11.73
N GLN A 89 -7.99 -7.30 -12.40
CA GLN A 89 -7.69 -7.41 -13.84
C GLN A 89 -8.92 -7.25 -14.74
N ASN A 90 -10.13 -7.56 -14.25
CA ASN A 90 -11.36 -7.45 -15.05
C ASN A 90 -12.05 -6.08 -15.00
N GLY A 91 -11.39 -5.07 -14.42
CA GLY A 91 -11.83 -3.67 -14.47
C GLY A 91 -11.60 -3.04 -15.84
N SER A 92 -12.15 -3.62 -16.90
CA SER A 92 -12.27 -2.92 -18.19
C SER A 92 -13.18 -1.72 -17.93
N ARG A 93 -12.64 -0.50 -18.03
CA ARG A 93 -13.44 0.71 -17.94
C ARG A 93 -14.46 0.63 -19.08
N VAL A 94 -15.75 0.49 -18.78
CA VAL A 94 -16.87 0.60 -19.75
C VAL A 94 -17.04 2.06 -20.23
N ALA A 95 -16.09 2.94 -19.95
CA ALA A 95 -16.00 4.28 -20.51
C ALA A 95 -14.91 4.29 -21.59
N GLY A 96 -15.14 3.54 -22.66
CA GLY A 96 -14.54 3.79 -23.97
C GLY A 96 -15.36 4.82 -24.75
N GLY A 97 -15.86 5.85 -24.07
CA GLY A 97 -16.67 6.91 -24.64
C GLY A 97 -16.07 8.25 -24.21
N ASP A 98 -15.58 8.97 -25.20
CA ASP A 98 -15.21 10.38 -25.24
C ASP A 98 -15.29 11.15 -23.93
N PHE A 99 -14.12 11.57 -23.44
CA PHE A 99 -14.06 12.66 -22.47
C PHE A 99 -14.77 13.88 -23.07
N PHE A 100 -15.64 14.52 -22.29
CA PHE A 100 -16.16 15.83 -22.63
C PHE A 100 -14.98 16.81 -22.73
N ASP A 101 -14.64 17.19 -23.96
CA ASP A 101 -13.67 18.24 -24.26
C ASP A 101 -14.40 19.59 -24.22
N PRO A 102 -14.18 20.42 -23.19
CA PRO A 102 -14.81 21.74 -23.10
C PRO A 102 -14.38 22.67 -24.25
N ALA A 103 -13.37 22.31 -25.05
CA ALA A 103 -12.96 23.10 -26.22
C ALA A 103 -13.86 22.89 -27.46
N ASN A 104 -14.65 21.82 -27.54
CA ASN A 104 -15.46 21.48 -28.72
C ASN A 104 -16.99 21.49 -28.48
N GLY A 105 -17.44 21.84 -27.27
CA GLY A 105 -18.85 21.75 -26.86
C GLY A 105 -19.71 23.00 -27.07
N LEU A 106 -19.17 24.10 -27.61
CA LEU A 106 -19.87 25.40 -27.63
C LEU A 106 -20.02 25.95 -29.06
N GLN A 107 -20.84 25.28 -29.89
CA GLN A 107 -21.19 25.78 -31.23
C GLN A 107 -22.70 26.06 -31.38
N GLY A 108 -23.42 26.41 -30.31
CA GLY A 108 -24.81 26.76 -30.48
C GLY A 108 -25.57 27.06 -29.20
N TYR A 109 -25.24 28.16 -28.53
CA TYR A 109 -26.22 28.88 -27.72
C TYR A 109 -25.88 30.37 -27.77
N HIS A 110 -26.74 31.12 -28.44
CA HIS A 110 -26.77 32.57 -28.44
C HIS A 110 -27.81 32.92 -27.38
N ASP A 111 -27.39 33.46 -26.25
CA ASP A 111 -28.31 34.11 -25.31
C ASP A 111 -27.57 35.21 -24.54
N ASP A 112 -28.24 36.35 -24.47
CA ASP A 112 -27.68 37.66 -24.26
C ASP A 112 -27.85 38.08 -22.80
N LEU A 113 -26.89 37.77 -21.90
CA LEU A 113 -26.94 38.25 -20.51
C LEU A 113 -25.55 38.59 -19.94
N GLU A 114 -25.28 39.90 -19.97
CA GLU A 114 -24.57 40.76 -19.00
C GLU A 114 -23.26 40.29 -18.32
N ASP A 115 -22.23 41.11 -18.57
CA ASP A 115 -20.89 41.17 -18.02
C ASP A 115 -20.84 41.23 -16.47
N HIS A 116 -20.36 40.14 -15.87
CA HIS A 116 -19.79 40.15 -14.53
C HIS A 116 -18.36 39.59 -14.59
N GLY A 117 -17.39 40.49 -14.68
CA GLY A 117 -15.97 40.20 -14.57
C GLY A 117 -15.62 39.44 -13.28
N VAL A 118 -15.04 38.25 -13.44
CA VAL A 118 -14.35 37.55 -12.36
C VAL A 118 -12.92 37.29 -12.81
N ASP A 119 -12.03 38.05 -12.20
CA ASP A 119 -10.63 38.16 -12.57
C ASP A 119 -9.82 36.92 -12.12
N GLY A 120 -9.08 36.33 -13.05
CA GLY A 120 -7.83 35.63 -12.77
C GLY A 120 -7.89 34.11 -12.56
N GLN A 121 -7.13 33.39 -13.38
CA GLN A 121 -6.75 31.99 -13.12
C GLN A 121 -5.90 31.94 -11.84
N SER A 122 -6.50 31.60 -10.70
CA SER A 122 -5.86 31.65 -9.38
C SER A 122 -4.85 30.52 -9.09
N TRP A 123 -4.53 29.67 -10.07
CA TRP A 123 -3.65 28.53 -9.88
C TRP A 123 -2.66 28.42 -11.05
N LYS A 124 -1.44 28.89 -10.82
CA LYS A 124 -0.30 28.68 -11.73
C LYS A 124 0.53 27.53 -11.17
N GLY A 125 0.37 26.33 -11.74
CA GLY A 125 1.16 25.16 -11.36
C GLY A 125 2.64 25.38 -11.66
N GLY A 126 3.49 25.30 -10.64
CA GLY A 126 4.94 25.40 -10.75
C GLY A 126 5.63 24.79 -9.54
N SER A 127 6.81 24.19 -9.75
CA SER A 127 7.67 23.74 -8.66
C SER A 127 8.48 24.94 -8.16
N TYR A 128 8.18 25.42 -6.95
CA TYR A 128 8.90 26.54 -6.32
C TYR A 128 9.68 26.04 -5.11
N VAL A 129 10.94 26.48 -4.97
CA VAL A 129 11.78 26.18 -3.80
C VAL A 129 11.75 27.40 -2.88
N LEU A 130 11.15 27.23 -1.70
CA LEU A 130 11.19 28.22 -0.62
C LEU A 130 12.34 27.88 0.33
N GLY A 131 13.20 28.86 0.63
CA GLY A 131 14.18 28.76 1.74
C GLY A 131 15.66 28.58 1.39
N GLY A 132 16.15 29.07 0.24
CA GLY A 132 17.57 29.04 -0.13
C GLY A 132 18.41 30.12 0.57
N GLY A 133 18.55 30.07 1.90
CA GLY A 133 19.48 30.92 2.66
C GLY A 133 20.90 30.37 2.61
N ALA A 134 21.86 31.20 2.22
CA ALA A 134 23.27 30.88 2.01
C ALA A 134 23.96 30.30 3.26
N SER A 135 24.04 28.97 3.33
CA SER A 135 25.14 28.25 3.96
C SER A 135 25.23 26.87 3.34
N ARG A 136 26.08 26.78 2.31
CA ARG A 136 26.42 25.54 1.62
C ARG A 136 27.15 24.64 2.62
N ARG A 137 26.40 23.84 3.37
CA ARG A 137 26.92 22.57 3.89
C ARG A 137 26.99 21.64 2.69
N GLU A 138 28.20 21.16 2.43
CA GLU A 138 28.55 20.21 1.37
C GLU A 138 28.01 18.82 1.74
N THR A 139 26.68 18.69 1.83
CA THR A 139 26.02 17.39 1.82
C THR A 139 25.84 17.02 0.35
N GLN A 140 26.49 15.94 -0.08
CA GLN A 140 26.40 15.36 -1.43
C GLN A 140 24.99 15.58 -2.00
N ALA A 141 24.91 16.47 -2.99
CA ALA A 141 23.64 16.93 -3.56
C ALA A 141 23.05 15.81 -4.41
N LEU A 142 22.43 14.83 -3.76
CA LEU A 142 21.56 13.86 -4.40
C LEU A 142 20.50 14.64 -5.16
N THR A 143 20.27 14.26 -6.40
CA THR A 143 19.23 14.87 -7.23
C THR A 143 17.88 14.71 -6.53
N THR A 144 16.92 15.62 -6.80
CA THR A 144 15.57 15.53 -6.21
C THR A 144 14.93 14.16 -6.43
N ARG A 145 15.22 13.53 -7.58
CA ARG A 145 14.79 12.18 -7.92
C ARG A 145 15.40 11.12 -7.00
N GLU A 146 16.70 11.21 -6.73
CA GLU A 146 17.40 10.29 -5.83
C GLU A 146 16.97 10.48 -4.38
N LEU A 147 16.77 11.74 -3.93
CA LEU A 147 16.26 12.03 -2.60
C LEU A 147 14.86 11.45 -2.40
N ALA A 148 13.97 11.63 -3.37
CA ALA A 148 12.62 11.06 -3.34
C ALA A 148 12.65 9.53 -3.34
N ALA A 149 13.51 8.91 -4.15
CA ALA A 149 13.67 7.45 -4.19
C ALA A 149 14.18 6.89 -2.85
N ARG A 150 15.19 7.54 -2.25
CA ARG A 150 15.71 7.15 -0.94
C ARG A 150 14.67 7.31 0.17
N ALA A 151 13.91 8.41 0.15
CA ALA A 151 12.81 8.62 1.09
C ALA A 151 11.72 7.54 0.95
N ALA A 152 11.42 7.10 -0.27
CA ALA A 152 10.46 6.01 -0.50
C ALA A 152 10.97 4.67 0.06
N GLN A 153 12.26 4.35 -0.13
CA GLN A 153 12.87 3.13 0.44
C GLN A 153 12.83 3.12 1.97
N LEU A 154 13.14 4.26 2.61
CA LEU A 154 13.11 4.35 4.08
C LEU A 154 11.70 4.11 4.64
N ARG A 155 10.67 4.69 4.02
CA ARG A 155 9.27 4.43 4.41
C ARG A 155 8.90 2.96 4.28
N GLN A 156 9.41 2.29 3.25
CA GLN A 156 9.16 0.86 3.07
C GLN A 156 9.83 0.03 4.16
N ILE A 157 11.10 0.31 4.48
CA ILE A 157 11.83 -0.38 5.56
C ILE A 157 11.15 -0.15 6.91
N GLU A 158 10.69 1.07 7.18
CA GLU A 158 9.96 1.40 8.41
C GLU A 158 8.66 0.59 8.51
N SER A 159 7.88 0.52 7.42
CA SER A 159 6.68 -0.31 7.40
C SER A 159 6.96 -1.81 7.57
N GLU A 160 8.08 -2.31 7.02
CA GLU A 160 8.49 -3.71 7.20
C GLU A 160 8.83 -3.99 8.67
N LYS A 161 9.54 -3.08 9.35
CA LYS A 161 9.84 -3.19 10.78
C LYS A 161 8.61 -3.13 11.67
N ASP A 162 7.65 -2.28 11.34
CA ASP A 162 6.39 -2.20 12.06
C ASP A 162 5.59 -3.50 11.92
N GLU A 163 5.60 -4.11 10.73
CA GLU A 163 5.00 -5.43 10.47
C GLU A 163 5.68 -6.53 11.31
N ASP A 164 7.01 -6.55 11.38
CA ASP A 164 7.77 -7.51 12.19
C ASP A 164 7.46 -7.39 13.68
N GLY A 165 7.36 -6.17 14.20
CA GLY A 165 7.05 -5.91 15.61
C GLY A 165 5.65 -6.37 16.04
N MET A 166 4.75 -6.56 15.08
CA MET A 166 3.38 -7.04 15.30
C MET A 166 3.24 -8.56 15.10
N CYS A 167 4.32 -9.24 14.73
CA CYS A 167 4.36 -10.69 14.52
C CYS A 167 4.61 -11.44 15.85
N GLY A 168 3.87 -12.53 16.07
CA GLY A 168 4.06 -13.43 17.21
C GLY A 168 4.87 -14.69 16.90
N ALA A 169 5.35 -14.86 15.67
CA ALA A 169 6.18 -15.99 15.28
C ALA A 169 7.53 -15.94 16.01
N LYS A 170 7.98 -17.10 16.49
CA LYS A 170 9.27 -17.32 17.13
C LYS A 170 9.85 -18.62 16.61
#